data_AF-A0AAN8XYE4-F1
#
_entry.id   AF-A0AAN8XYE4-F1
#
_cell.length_a   1.000
_cell.length_b   1.000
_cell.length_c   1.000
_cell.angle_alpha   90.00
_cell.angle_beta   90.00
_cell.angle_gamma   90.00
#
_symmetry.space_group_name_H-M   'P 1'
#
loop_
_entity.id
_entity.type
_entity.pdbx_description
1 polymer ?
#
loop_
_entity_poly.entity_id
_entity_poly.type
_entity_poly.pdbx_seq_one_letter_code
_entity_poly.pdbx_strand_id
1 'polypeptide(L)'
;MEANVTMFHVPYYLAELTEKVAEDGRIKVLKASQAKLKEFISFCETMELDPEEEMETSKQGGANTFADRRAKKISRFKLQRAAESKLLELKEWKEHRGRSTKASSLSTPVESGEDDVLDVDGDKESEAWLTTISLALSF
;
A
#
# COMPACT_ATOMS: atom_id res chain seq x y z
N MET A 1 -13.06 -8.54 -15.69
CA MET A 1 -12.84 -9.35 -14.47
C MET A 1 -12.24 -8.38 -13.46
N GLU A 2 -13.08 -7.69 -12.69
CA GLU A 2 -12.62 -6.77 -11.67
C GLU A 2 -11.97 -7.60 -10.57
N ALA A 3 -10.65 -7.77 -10.65
CA ALA A 3 -9.90 -8.37 -9.58
C ALA A 3 -10.05 -7.46 -8.37
N ASN A 4 -10.63 -8.01 -7.30
CA ASN A 4 -10.83 -7.30 -6.04
C ASN A 4 -9.44 -6.93 -5.49
N VAL A 5 -9.02 -5.67 -5.68
CA VAL A 5 -7.67 -5.14 -5.35
C VAL A 5 -7.26 -5.46 -3.91
N THR A 6 -8.25 -5.63 -3.03
CA THR A 6 -8.06 -6.09 -1.65
C THR A 6 -7.37 -7.46 -1.53
N MET A 7 -7.57 -8.37 -2.49
CA MET A 7 -6.92 -9.69 -2.50
C MET A 7 -5.41 -9.60 -2.70
N PHE A 8 -4.90 -8.50 -3.26
CA PHE A 8 -3.48 -8.32 -3.54
C PHE A 8 -2.63 -8.20 -2.27
N HIS A 9 -3.22 -7.76 -1.16
CA HIS A 9 -2.50 -7.60 0.11
C HIS A 9 -2.51 -8.86 0.96
N VAL A 10 -3.27 -9.89 0.59
CA VAL A 10 -3.40 -11.10 1.40
C VAL A 10 -2.03 -11.73 1.71
N PRO A 11 -1.11 -11.92 0.74
CA PRO A 11 0.20 -12.48 1.04
C PRO A 11 1.06 -11.56 1.92
N TYR A 12 0.94 -10.24 1.76
CA TYR A 12 1.62 -9.24 2.60
C TYR A 12 1.16 -9.31 4.07
N TYR A 13 -0.16 -9.27 4.32
CA TYR A 13 -0.70 -9.36 5.67
C TYR A 13 -0.41 -10.73 6.31
N LEU A 14 -0.46 -11.81 5.52
CA LEU A 14 -0.09 -13.13 6.02
C LEU A 14 1.37 -13.18 6.48
N ALA A 15 2.29 -12.54 5.77
CA ALA A 15 3.68 -12.43 6.21
C ALA A 15 3.80 -11.68 7.54
N GLU A 16 3.16 -10.51 7.66
CA GLU A 16 3.20 -9.68 8.87
C GLU A 16 2.60 -10.42 10.09
N LEU A 17 1.48 -11.11 9.90
CA LEU A 17 0.85 -11.92 10.94
C LEU A 17 1.72 -13.12 11.32
N THR A 18 2.34 -13.77 10.33
CA THR A 18 3.27 -14.89 10.56
C THR A 18 4.45 -14.45 11.43
N GLU A 19 5.00 -13.25 11.21
CA GLU A 19 6.12 -12.75 12.02
C GLU A 19 5.75 -12.47 13.48
N LYS A 20 4.48 -12.18 13.77
CA LYS A 20 3.97 -11.93 15.12
C LYS A 20 3.73 -13.23 15.91
N VAL A 21 3.82 -14.40 15.28
CA VAL A 21 3.68 -15.69 15.95
C VAL A 21 4.87 -15.93 16.90
N ALA A 22 4.56 -16.07 18.19
CA ALA A 22 5.51 -16.44 19.23
C ALA A 22 5.54 -17.97 19.38
N GLU A 23 6.31 -18.64 18.52
CA GLU A 23 6.50 -20.10 18.52
C GLU A 23 8.00 -20.45 18.61
N ASP A 24 8.31 -21.60 19.23
CA ASP A 24 9.66 -22.15 19.28
C ASP A 24 10.12 -22.57 17.88
N GLY A 25 11.19 -21.93 17.38
CA GLY A 25 11.70 -22.16 16.02
C GLY A 25 11.60 -20.93 15.12
N ARG A 26 12.08 -19.78 15.60
CA ARG A 26 12.02 -18.48 14.92
C ARG A 26 12.50 -18.52 13.46
N ILE A 27 13.49 -19.35 13.14
CA ILE A 27 13.98 -19.53 11.76
C ILE A 27 12.88 -20.05 10.83
N LYS A 28 12.04 -20.99 11.28
CA LYS A 28 10.93 -21.53 10.48
C LYS A 28 9.86 -20.46 10.25
N VAL A 29 9.52 -19.70 11.29
CA VAL A 29 8.58 -18.57 11.21
C VAL A 29 9.07 -17.52 10.21
N LEU A 30 10.34 -17.13 10.29
CA LEU A 30 10.95 -16.17 9.35
C LEU A 30 10.98 -16.70 7.92
N LYS A 31 11.25 -17.99 7.70
CA LYS A 31 11.21 -18.60 6.36
C LYS A 31 9.79 -18.62 5.78
N ALA A 32 8.78 -18.90 6.61
CA ALA A 32 7.38 -18.87 6.20
C ALA A 32 6.93 -17.45 5.84
N SER A 33 7.27 -16.45 6.66
CA SER A 33 7.06 -15.03 6.35
C SER A 33 7.73 -14.64 5.03
N GLN A 34 9.01 -14.99 4.88
CA GLN A 34 9.77 -14.69 3.67
C GLN A 34 9.15 -15.31 2.41
N ALA A 35 8.62 -16.53 2.50
CA ALA A 35 7.92 -17.16 1.37
C ALA A 35 6.67 -16.36 0.96
N LYS A 36 5.91 -15.85 1.94
CA LYS A 36 4.72 -15.01 1.71
C LYS A 36 5.06 -13.64 1.14
N LEU A 37 6.16 -13.01 1.60
CA LEU A 37 6.66 -11.77 1.01
C LEU A 37 7.12 -11.96 -0.44
N LYS A 38 7.77 -13.08 -0.76
CA LYS A 38 8.15 -13.40 -2.16
C LYS A 38 6.93 -13.60 -3.06
N GLU A 39 5.89 -14.26 -2.54
CA GLU A 39 4.61 -14.41 -3.23
C GLU A 39 3.96 -13.04 -3.50
N PHE A 40 3.97 -12.14 -2.50
CA PHE A 40 3.51 -10.77 -2.66
C PHE A 40 4.29 -10.00 -3.74
N ILE A 41 5.63 -10.01 -3.67
CA ILE A 41 6.49 -9.30 -4.64
C ILE A 41 6.27 -9.83 -6.06
N SER A 42 6.29 -11.15 -6.24
CA SER A 42 6.05 -11.78 -7.55
C SER A 42 4.67 -11.43 -8.13
N PHE A 43 3.67 -11.28 -7.26
CA PHE A 43 2.34 -10.86 -7.64
C PHE A 43 2.31 -9.39 -8.09
N CYS A 44 2.96 -8.49 -7.33
CA CYS A 44 3.12 -7.08 -7.72
C CYS A 44 3.87 -6.91 -9.05
N GLU A 45 4.94 -7.68 -9.26
CA GLU A 45 5.71 -7.70 -10.51
C GLU A 45 4.84 -8.14 -11.70
N THR A 46 4.05 -9.21 -11.54
CA THR A 46 3.17 -9.74 -12.59
C THR A 46 2.07 -8.75 -12.98
N MET A 47 1.63 -7.95 -12.02
CA MET A 47 0.61 -6.91 -12.22
C MET A 47 1.20 -5.56 -12.65
N GLU A 48 2.51 -5.48 -12.88
CA GLU A 48 3.23 -4.23 -13.21
C GLU A 48 2.95 -3.12 -12.19
N LEU A 49 2.70 -3.48 -10.92
CA LEU A 49 2.53 -2.56 -9.80
C LEU A 49 3.88 -2.09 -9.23
N ASP A 50 4.91 -2.19 -10.05
CA ASP A 50 6.28 -1.83 -9.73
C ASP A 50 6.43 -0.31 -9.88
N PRO A 51 6.80 0.43 -8.82
CA PRO A 51 7.10 1.85 -8.96
C PRO A 51 8.29 2.03 -9.91
N GLU A 52 8.01 2.41 -11.16
CA GLU A 52 8.98 2.53 -12.26
C GLU A 52 10.19 3.42 -11.93
N GLU A 53 10.07 4.36 -11.00
CA GLU A 53 11.18 5.21 -10.52
C GLU A 53 12.23 4.45 -9.67
N GLU A 54 11.95 3.25 -9.16
CA GLU A 54 12.78 2.62 -8.12
C GLU A 54 13.76 1.54 -8.61
N MET A 55 13.50 0.93 -9.77
CA MET A 55 14.34 -0.12 -10.34
C MET A 55 15.68 0.39 -10.91
N GLU A 56 15.80 1.68 -11.25
CA GLU A 56 17.05 2.26 -11.78
C GLU A 56 18.21 2.12 -10.77
N THR A 57 17.91 2.25 -9.47
CA THR A 57 18.92 2.07 -8.40
C THR A 57 19.31 0.61 -8.16
N SER A 58 18.51 -0.34 -8.62
CA SER A 58 18.77 -1.78 -8.50
C SER A 58 19.45 -2.35 -9.74
N LYS A 59 19.14 -1.82 -10.93
CA LYS A 59 19.76 -2.19 -12.21
C LYS A 59 21.20 -1.68 -12.34
N GLN A 60 21.55 -0.60 -11.64
CA GLN A 60 22.91 -0.09 -11.62
C GLN A 60 23.78 -0.93 -10.67
N GLY A 61 24.31 -2.05 -11.18
CA GLY A 61 25.31 -2.90 -10.54
C GLY A 61 26.67 -2.21 -10.34
N GLY A 62 26.68 -0.99 -9.81
CA GLY A 62 27.87 -0.24 -9.44
C GLY A 62 28.51 -0.78 -8.16
N ALA A 63 29.83 -0.60 -8.03
CA ALA A 63 30.62 -1.08 -6.91
C ALA A 63 29.92 -0.83 -5.57
N ASN A 64 29.81 -1.88 -4.76
CA ASN A 64 28.97 -1.98 -3.58
C ASN A 64 29.55 -1.16 -2.39
N THR A 65 29.75 0.15 -2.57
CA THR A 65 30.41 1.02 -1.58
C THR A 65 29.47 1.34 -0.41
N PHE A 66 30.03 1.73 0.73
CA PHE A 66 29.23 2.17 1.88
C PHE A 66 28.37 3.40 1.56
N ALA A 67 28.85 4.28 0.68
CA ALA A 67 28.11 5.46 0.24
C ALA A 67 26.85 5.05 -0.56
N ASP A 68 26.97 4.08 -1.46
CA ASP A 68 25.86 3.60 -2.27
C ASP A 68 24.79 2.88 -1.43
N ARG A 69 25.22 2.05 -0.48
CA ARG A 69 24.32 1.41 0.49
C ARG A 69 23.55 2.44 1.33
N ARG A 70 24.22 3.51 1.74
CA ARG A 70 23.60 4.61 2.50
C ARG A 70 22.63 5.40 1.63
N ALA A 71 23.00 5.72 0.39
CA ALA A 71 22.13 6.40 -0.55
C ALA A 71 20.85 5.60 -0.82
N LYS A 72 20.97 4.28 -1.05
CA LYS A 72 19.82 3.37 -1.24
C LYS A 72 18.93 3.27 0.00
N LYS A 73 19.49 3.37 1.20
CA LYS A 73 18.69 3.41 2.44
C LYS A 73 17.95 4.74 2.59
N ILE A 74 18.58 5.85 2.23
CA ILE A 74 17.99 7.18 2.31
C ILE A 74 16.86 7.33 1.28
N SER A 75 17.04 6.84 0.05
CA SER A 75 15.98 6.88 -0.98
C SER A 75 14.75 6.10 -0.54
N ARG A 76 14.91 4.85 -0.08
CA ARG A 76 13.83 4.03 0.49
C ARG A 76 13.10 4.73 1.64
N PHE A 77 13.86 5.32 2.57
CA PHE A 77 13.26 6.06 3.68
C PHE A 77 12.43 7.27 3.21
N LYS A 78 12.91 8.04 2.23
CA LYS A 78 12.18 9.20 1.71
C LYS A 78 10.87 8.78 1.04
N LEU A 79 10.92 7.71 0.26
CA LEU A 79 9.75 7.14 -0.39
C LEU A 79 8.74 6.63 0.63
N GLN A 80 9.18 5.87 1.63
CA GLN A 80 8.32 5.40 2.71
C GLN A 80 7.57 6.57 3.35
N ARG A 81 8.28 7.67 3.65
CA ARG A 81 7.68 8.90 4.22
C ARG A 81 6.69 9.58 3.28
N ALA A 82 6.95 9.58 1.96
CA ALA A 82 6.03 10.14 0.97
C ALA A 82 4.74 9.31 0.89
N ALA A 83 4.84 7.99 0.85
CA ALA A 83 3.70 7.08 0.83
C ALA A 83 2.88 7.15 2.14
N GLU A 84 3.55 7.21 3.29
CA GLU A 84 2.90 7.42 4.59
C GLU A 84 2.11 8.74 4.65
N SER A 85 2.70 9.83 4.15
CA SER A 85 2.05 11.15 4.10
C SER A 85 0.81 11.12 3.21
N LYS A 86 0.92 10.54 2.01
CA LYS A 86 -0.19 10.45 1.06
C LYS A 86 -1.35 9.60 1.60
N LEU A 87 -1.05 8.50 2.29
CA LEU A 87 -2.08 7.70 2.98
C LEU A 87 -2.77 8.46 4.11
N LEU A 88 -2.05 9.33 4.82
CA LEU A 88 -2.63 10.18 5.86
C LEU A 88 -3.61 11.19 5.24
N GLU A 89 -3.21 11.88 4.16
CA GLU A 89 -4.06 12.83 3.44
C GLU A 89 -5.35 12.17 2.91
N LEU A 90 -5.23 10.97 2.31
CA LEU A 90 -6.39 10.21 1.83
C LEU A 90 -7.35 9.83 2.98
N LYS A 91 -6.82 9.45 4.14
CA LYS A 91 -7.62 9.14 5.34
C LYS A 91 -8.32 10.38 5.88
N GLU A 92 -7.61 11.48 6.03
CA GLU A 92 -8.17 12.76 6.49
C GLU A 92 -9.28 13.24 5.54
N TRP A 93 -9.07 13.14 4.23
CA TRP A 93 -10.08 13.46 3.23
C TRP A 93 -11.35 12.59 3.36
N LYS A 94 -11.19 11.28 3.57
CA LYS A 94 -12.30 10.34 3.81
C LYS A 94 -13.06 10.69 5.10
N GLU A 95 -12.35 11.07 6.15
CA GLU A 95 -12.92 11.47 7.44
C GLU A 95 -13.69 12.80 7.35
N HIS A 96 -13.14 13.79 6.65
CA HIS A 96 -13.81 15.07 6.39
C HIS A 96 -15.08 14.89 5.55
N ARG A 97 -15.03 14.06 4.51
CA ARG A 97 -16.21 13.73 3.69
C ARG A 97 -17.26 12.97 4.50
N GLY A 98 -16.85 11.96 5.28
CA GLY A 98 -17.74 11.16 6.13
C GLY A 98 -18.46 11.97 7.22
N ARG A 99 -17.85 13.07 7.68
CA ARG A 99 -18.50 14.04 8.58
C ARG A 99 -19.53 14.92 7.83
N SER A 100 -19.21 15.33 6.60
CA SER A 100 -20.12 16.15 5.78
C SER A 100 -21.37 15.38 5.34
N THR A 101 -21.25 14.12 4.93
CA THR A 101 -22.41 13.27 4.59
C THR A 101 -23.29 12.96 5.80
N LYS A 102 -22.70 12.74 6.99
CA LYS A 102 -23.48 12.57 8.23
C LYS A 102 -24.20 13.86 8.65
N ALA A 103 -23.59 15.02 8.45
CA ALA A 103 -24.23 16.31 8.74
C ALA A 103 -25.37 16.66 7.76
N SER A 104 -25.25 16.25 6.49
CA SER A 104 -26.31 16.44 5.47
C SER A 104 -27.50 15.48 5.66
N SER A 105 -27.26 14.27 6.17
CA SER A 105 -28.32 13.27 6.43
C SER A 105 -29.27 13.63 7.58
N LEU A 106 -28.94 14.63 8.40
CA LEU A 106 -29.75 15.07 9.53
C LEU A 106 -30.67 16.26 9.19
N SER A 107 -30.61 16.82 7.97
CA SER A 107 -31.23 18.11 7.65
C SER A 107 -32.12 18.16 6.40
N THR A 108 -32.36 17.05 5.70
CA THR A 108 -33.27 17.03 4.53
C THR A 108 -34.33 15.92 4.62
N PRO A 109 -35.65 16.24 4.53
CA PRO A 109 -36.67 15.25 4.24
C PRO A 109 -36.54 14.80 2.78
N VAL A 110 -36.87 13.53 2.53
CA VAL A 110 -36.69 12.82 1.26
C VAL A 110 -37.38 13.55 0.09
N GLU A 111 -36.61 13.91 -0.94
CA GLU A 111 -37.11 14.19 -2.29
C GLU A 111 -36.08 13.63 -3.27
N SER A 112 -36.60 12.83 -4.20
CA SER A 112 -35.88 12.10 -5.24
C SER A 112 -35.12 13.04 -6.18
N GLY A 113 -33.86 12.71 -6.46
CA GLY A 113 -33.01 13.43 -7.41
C GLY A 113 -31.67 12.71 -7.56
N GLU A 114 -31.66 11.66 -8.37
CA GLU A 114 -30.48 10.90 -8.78
C GLU A 114 -29.61 11.81 -9.67
N ASP A 115 -28.52 12.37 -9.15
CA ASP A 115 -27.45 12.93 -10.00
C ASP A 115 -26.09 12.92 -9.26
N ASP A 116 -25.20 12.04 -9.74
CA ASP A 116 -23.74 12.14 -9.73
C ASP A 116 -22.93 12.15 -8.41
N VAL A 117 -23.16 11.15 -7.53
CA VAL A 117 -22.17 10.74 -6.49
C VAL A 117 -21.55 9.40 -6.88
N LEU A 118 -21.14 9.27 -8.14
CA LEU A 118 -20.62 8.04 -8.72
C LEU A 118 -19.15 8.26 -9.14
N ASP A 119 -18.31 7.23 -8.94
CA ASP A 119 -16.86 7.11 -9.23
C ASP A 119 -15.80 7.75 -8.32
N VAL A 120 -16.00 8.93 -7.71
CA VAL A 120 -14.88 9.59 -6.98
C VAL A 120 -14.40 8.81 -5.73
N ASP A 121 -15.25 7.98 -5.12
CA ASP A 121 -14.89 7.14 -3.98
C ASP A 121 -14.07 5.91 -4.41
N GLY A 122 -14.41 5.28 -5.54
CA GLY A 122 -13.69 4.13 -6.10
C GLY A 122 -12.28 4.48 -6.54
N ASP A 123 -12.10 5.63 -7.20
CA ASP A 123 -10.78 6.10 -7.65
C ASP A 123 -9.83 6.37 -6.48
N LYS A 124 -10.33 6.95 -5.39
CA LYS A 124 -9.50 7.23 -4.20
C LYS A 124 -9.25 6.00 -3.35
N GLU A 125 -10.16 5.05 -3.31
CA GLU A 125 -9.90 3.76 -2.70
C GLU A 125 -8.82 3.03 -3.48
N SER A 126 -8.91 2.97 -4.81
CA SER A 126 -7.86 2.46 -5.69
C SER A 126 -6.51 3.15 -5.43
N GLU A 127 -6.50 4.48 -5.33
CA GLU A 127 -5.29 5.26 -5.02
C GLU A 127 -4.70 4.92 -3.63
N ALA A 128 -5.55 4.73 -2.61
CA ALA A 128 -5.12 4.31 -1.28
C ALA A 128 -4.53 2.89 -1.29
N TRP A 129 -5.11 1.98 -2.05
CA TRP A 129 -4.60 0.62 -2.21
C TRP A 129 -3.24 0.62 -2.92
N LEU A 130 -3.11 1.34 -4.04
CA LEU A 130 -1.84 1.47 -4.77
C LEU A 130 -0.76 2.11 -3.88
N THR A 131 -1.09 3.15 -3.13
CA THR A 131 -0.15 3.80 -2.20
C THR A 131 0.27 2.84 -1.07
N THR A 132 -0.63 1.97 -0.62
CA THR A 132 -0.32 0.92 0.36
C THR A 132 0.64 -0.13 -0.21
N ILE A 133 0.51 -0.49 -1.49
CA ILE A 133 1.45 -1.38 -2.18
C ILE A 133 2.82 -0.73 -2.31
N SER A 134 2.91 0.54 -2.71
CA SER A 134 4.18 1.26 -2.78
C SER A 134 4.86 1.35 -1.41
N LEU A 135 4.08 1.64 -0.35
CA LEU A 135 4.59 1.63 1.01
C LEU A 135 5.09 0.23 1.40
N ALA A 136 4.34 -0.82 1.08
CA ALA A 136 4.76 -2.19 1.33
C ALA A 136 6.08 -2.49 0.61
N LEU A 137 6.23 -2.21 -0.68
CA LEU A 137 7.44 -2.50 -1.45
C LEU A 137 8.70 -1.73 -0.99
N SER A 138 8.53 -0.64 -0.22
CA SER A 138 9.63 0.20 0.27
C SER A 138 10.52 -0.40 1.39
N PHE A 139 10.26 -1.66 1.82
CA PHE A 139 10.96 -2.34 2.93
C PHE A 139 12.50 -2.56 2.75
#